data_AF-A0A0F3IKH1-F1
#
_entry.id   AF-A0A0F3IKH1-F1
#
_cell.length_a   1.000
_cell.length_b   1.000
_cell.length_c   1.000
_cell.angle_alpha   90.00
_cell.angle_beta   90.00
_cell.angle_gamma   90.00
#
_symmetry.space_group_name_H-M   'P 1'
#
loop_
_entity.id
_entity.type
_entity.pdbx_description
1 polymer ?
#
loop_
_entity_poly.entity_id
_entity_poly.type
_entity_poly.pdbx_seq_one_letter_code
_entity_poly.pdbx_strand_id
1 'polypeptide(L)'
;MLSKAVKLQKKNTHLILDIFFGRLDAGVVYLSSYDTVTELNPDVNNKVKILNALDIKGRNFSYFRYGYPLDEALTKVALGIKDSPRGKLILEMFKTPEIDYCKAEDLDVFDKLYKDYLQLKQRHKK
;
A
#
# COMPACT_ATOMS: atom_id res chain seq x y z
N MET A 1 8.35 -30.36 -1.58
CA MET A 1 9.60 -29.61 -1.33
C MET A 1 9.36 -28.16 -1.76
N LEU A 2 9.10 -27.24 -0.81
CA LEU A 2 9.21 -25.76 -0.90
C LEU A 2 8.39 -25.12 0.24
N SER A 3 8.98 -25.08 1.43
CA SER A 3 8.70 -24.01 2.41
C SER A 3 10.04 -23.44 2.86
N LYS A 4 10.86 -23.00 1.90
CA LYS A 4 11.99 -22.13 2.23
C LYS A 4 11.39 -20.88 2.85
N ALA A 5 11.78 -20.63 4.10
CA ALA A 5 11.10 -19.77 5.05
C ALA A 5 10.73 -18.39 4.49
N VAL A 6 9.43 -18.07 4.48
CA VAL A 6 8.97 -16.68 4.37
C VAL A 6 9.48 -15.95 5.61
N LYS A 7 10.48 -15.08 5.44
CA LYS A 7 11.02 -14.27 6.53
C LYS A 7 10.38 -12.89 6.50
N LEU A 8 9.86 -12.48 7.66
CA LEU A 8 9.37 -11.12 7.85
C LEU A 8 10.57 -10.17 8.00
N GLN A 9 10.82 -9.37 6.96
CA GLN A 9 11.80 -8.29 7.00
C GLN A 9 11.06 -6.95 7.08
N LYS A 10 11.39 -6.14 8.08
CA LYS A 10 10.62 -4.92 8.39
C LYS A 10 10.84 -3.76 7.41
N LYS A 11 11.94 -3.74 6.65
CA LYS A 11 12.34 -2.61 5.80
C LYS A 11 12.25 -2.97 4.32
N ASN A 12 11.29 -2.36 3.61
CA ASN A 12 11.08 -2.53 2.17
C ASN A 12 12.36 -2.26 1.35
N THR A 13 13.07 -1.16 1.66
CA THR A 13 14.33 -0.80 0.99
C THR A 13 15.37 -1.92 1.06
N HIS A 14 15.52 -2.58 2.20
CA HIS A 14 16.48 -3.68 2.33
C HIS A 14 16.05 -4.89 1.52
N LEU A 15 14.76 -5.22 1.49
CA LEU A 15 14.24 -6.32 0.65
C LEU A 15 14.53 -6.08 -0.84
N ILE A 16 14.31 -4.86 -1.33
CA ILE A 16 14.59 -4.49 -2.73
C ILE A 16 16.09 -4.66 -3.03
N LEU A 17 16.97 -4.17 -2.14
CA LEU A 17 18.41 -4.30 -2.31
C LEU A 17 18.89 -5.75 -2.21
N ASP A 18 18.32 -6.56 -1.32
CA ASP A 18 18.67 -7.97 -1.21
C ASP A 18 18.28 -8.75 -2.48
N ILE A 19 17.16 -8.41 -3.12
CA ILE A 19 16.79 -8.95 -4.45
C ILE A 19 17.77 -8.46 -5.52
N PHE A 20 18.08 -7.16 -5.55
CA PHE A 20 19.04 -6.56 -6.50
C PHE A 20 20.43 -7.21 -6.43
N PHE A 21 20.91 -7.53 -5.23
CA PHE A 21 22.21 -8.19 -5.01
C PHE A 21 22.13 -9.73 -5.12
N GLY A 22 20.99 -10.31 -5.49
CA GLY A 22 20.82 -11.76 -5.67
C GLY A 22 20.82 -12.57 -4.36
N ARG A 23 20.52 -11.93 -3.22
CA ARG A 23 20.43 -12.59 -1.90
C ARG A 23 19.04 -13.15 -1.61
N LEU A 24 18.02 -12.65 -2.31
CA LEU A 24 16.63 -13.12 -2.24
C LEU A 24 16.08 -13.30 -3.66
N ASP A 25 15.27 -14.33 -3.85
CA ASP A 25 14.64 -14.61 -5.14
C ASP A 25 13.45 -13.68 -5.42
N ALA A 26 12.69 -13.33 -4.37
CA ALA A 26 11.50 -12.47 -4.45
C ALA A 26 11.14 -11.86 -3.09
N GLY A 27 10.32 -10.83 -3.11
CA GLY A 27 9.79 -10.19 -1.90
C GLY A 27 8.50 -9.41 -2.18
N VAL A 28 7.75 -9.10 -1.13
CA VAL A 28 6.57 -8.24 -1.19
C VAL A 28 6.94 -6.91 -0.54
N VAL A 29 6.79 -5.81 -1.28
CA VAL A 29 7.15 -4.47 -0.84
C VAL A 29 6.10 -3.44 -1.25
N TYR A 30 6.11 -2.27 -0.61
CA TYR A 30 5.34 -1.14 -1.11
C TYR A 30 5.95 -0.59 -2.40
N LEU A 31 5.09 -0.33 -3.40
CA LEU A 31 5.51 0.25 -4.68
C LEU A 31 6.26 1.57 -4.48
N SER A 32 5.78 2.44 -3.60
CA SER A 32 6.48 3.69 -3.27
C SER A 32 7.90 3.49 -2.75
N SER A 33 8.18 2.40 -2.05
CA SER A 33 9.55 2.08 -1.62
C SER A 33 10.42 1.60 -2.79
N TYR A 34 9.83 0.88 -3.75
CA TYR A 34 10.51 0.49 -5.00
C TYR A 34 10.84 1.72 -5.85
N ASP A 35 9.88 2.64 -6.01
CA ASP A 35 10.04 3.86 -6.78
C ASP A 35 11.16 4.73 -6.18
N THR A 36 11.15 4.97 -4.86
CA THR A 36 12.22 5.71 -4.18
C THR A 36 13.59 5.06 -4.37
N VAL A 37 13.70 3.73 -4.27
CA VAL A 37 14.98 3.05 -4.45
C VAL A 37 15.46 3.13 -5.89
N THR A 38 14.53 3.06 -6.85
CA THR A 38 14.84 3.17 -8.29
C THR A 38 15.25 4.59 -8.67
N GLU A 39 14.64 5.60 -8.07
CA GLU A 39 15.04 7.00 -8.25
C GLU A 39 16.48 7.24 -7.75
N LEU A 40 16.85 6.62 -6.62
CA LEU A 40 18.21 6.73 -6.06
C LEU A 40 19.23 5.83 -6.76
N ASN A 41 18.80 4.69 -7.32
CA ASN A 41 19.63 3.74 -8.04
C ASN A 41 18.87 3.16 -9.25
N PRO A 42 18.95 3.81 -10.43
CA PRO A 42 18.20 3.39 -11.62
C PRO A 42 18.50 1.96 -12.10
N ASP A 43 19.68 1.40 -11.78
CA ASP A 43 20.01 0.02 -12.16
C ASP A 43 19.12 -1.03 -11.48
N VAL A 44 18.44 -0.66 -10.39
CA VAL A 44 17.43 -1.51 -9.74
C VAL A 44 16.32 -1.88 -10.72
N ASN A 45 15.88 -0.96 -11.58
CA ASN A 45 14.84 -1.24 -12.57
C ASN A 45 15.27 -2.28 -13.62
N ASN A 46 16.57 -2.37 -13.91
CA ASN A 46 17.11 -3.33 -14.87
C ASN A 46 17.14 -4.77 -14.32
N LYS A 47 17.38 -4.91 -13.00
CA LYS A 47 17.60 -6.22 -12.34
C LYS A 47 16.41 -6.71 -11.51
N VAL A 48 15.59 -5.80 -10.98
CA VAL A 48 14.45 -6.13 -10.13
C VAL A 48 13.15 -5.86 -10.89
N LYS A 49 12.39 -6.92 -11.14
CA LYS A 49 11.12 -6.87 -11.89
C LYS A 49 9.92 -6.99 -10.96
N ILE A 50 8.91 -6.16 -11.20
CA ILE A 50 7.60 -6.29 -10.54
C ILE A 50 6.85 -7.46 -11.20
N LEU A 51 6.57 -8.50 -10.42
CA LEU A 51 5.82 -9.67 -10.91
C LEU A 51 4.31 -9.47 -10.83
N ASN A 52 3.85 -8.76 -9.81
CA ASN A 52 2.45 -8.45 -9.58
C ASN A 52 2.35 -7.24 -8.63
N ALA A 53 1.24 -6.52 -8.68
CA ALA A 53 0.95 -5.39 -7.82
C ALA A 53 -0.50 -5.48 -7.32
N LEU A 54 -0.71 -5.10 -6.05
CA LEU A 54 -2.06 -4.94 -5.52
C LEU A 54 -2.49 -3.50 -5.79
N ASP A 55 -3.41 -3.33 -6.73
CA ASP A 55 -3.95 -2.02 -7.09
C ASP A 55 -4.92 -1.56 -5.98
N ILE A 56 -4.43 -0.66 -5.12
CA ILE A 56 -5.19 -0.08 -4.01
C ILE A 56 -5.06 1.43 -4.05
N LYS A 57 -6.16 2.15 -3.80
CA LYS A 57 -6.16 3.62 -3.75
C LYS A 57 -5.27 4.21 -2.66
N GLY A 58 -5.08 3.47 -1.56
CA GLY A 58 -4.32 3.98 -0.43
C GLY A 58 -4.02 2.92 0.61
N ARG A 59 -3.09 3.26 1.51
CA ARG A 59 -2.78 2.43 2.68
C ARG A 59 -3.71 2.71 3.86
N ASN A 60 -4.25 3.93 3.90
CA ASN A 60 -5.09 4.42 4.98
C ASN A 60 -6.42 4.86 4.39
N PHE A 61 -7.50 4.49 5.07
CA PHE A 61 -8.86 4.86 4.70
C PHE A 61 -9.52 5.50 5.91
N SER A 62 -10.28 6.57 5.65
CA SER A 62 -11.10 7.24 6.66
C SER A 62 -12.56 6.91 6.38
N TYR A 63 -13.34 6.64 7.42
CA TYR A 63 -14.75 6.27 7.30
C TYR A 63 -15.56 6.96 8.39
N PHE A 64 -16.81 7.26 8.06
CA PHE A 64 -17.80 7.73 9.02
C PHE A 64 -18.60 6.56 9.56
N ARG A 65 -19.14 6.73 10.77
CA ARG A 65 -20.17 5.82 11.28
C ARG A 65 -21.40 5.94 10.38
N TYR A 66 -22.07 4.82 10.12
CA TYR A 66 -23.34 4.82 9.39
C TYR A 66 -24.35 5.80 10.01
N GLY A 67 -24.94 6.66 9.19
CA GLY A 67 -25.89 7.68 9.61
C GLY A 67 -25.28 8.87 10.35
N TYR A 68 -23.97 9.12 10.22
CA TYR A 68 -23.34 10.27 10.83
C TYR A 68 -23.85 11.58 10.17
N PRO A 69 -24.46 12.52 10.92
CA PRO A 69 -25.19 13.64 10.32
C PRO A 69 -24.39 14.65 9.49
N LEU A 70 -23.06 14.62 9.59
CA LEU A 70 -22.17 15.58 8.93
C LEU A 70 -21.20 14.91 7.93
N ASP A 71 -21.46 13.67 7.53
CA ASP A 71 -20.59 12.91 6.63
C ASP A 71 -20.34 13.63 5.30
N GLU A 72 -21.38 14.10 4.61
CA GLU A 72 -21.28 14.82 3.34
C GLU A 72 -20.51 16.13 3.50
N ALA A 73 -20.84 16.92 4.52
CA ALA A 73 -20.22 18.21 4.78
C ALA A 73 -18.73 18.07 5.09
N LEU A 74 -18.36 17.12 5.96
CA LEU A 74 -16.96 16.86 6.31
C LEU A 74 -16.19 16.25 5.13
N THR A 75 -16.80 15.38 4.34
CA THR A 75 -16.18 14.83 3.12
C THR A 75 -15.81 15.95 2.16
N LYS A 76 -16.72 16.90 1.91
CA LYS A 76 -16.45 18.04 1.03
C LYS A 76 -15.29 18.90 1.53
N VAL A 77 -15.23 19.16 2.85
CA VAL A 77 -14.12 19.91 3.46
C VAL A 77 -12.80 19.15 3.34
N ALA A 78 -12.81 17.84 3.59
CA ALA A 78 -11.62 17.00 3.51
C ALA A 78 -11.03 16.95 2.10
N LEU A 79 -11.87 16.86 1.06
CA LEU A 79 -11.43 16.86 -0.34
C LEU A 79 -10.81 18.20 -0.76
N GLY A 80 -11.24 19.32 -0.16
CA GLY A 80 -10.68 20.65 -0.40
C GLY A 80 -9.46 20.98 0.47
N ILE A 81 -8.96 20.06 1.30
CA ILE A 81 -7.91 20.39 2.28
C ILE A 81 -6.63 20.90 1.61
N LYS A 82 -6.27 20.35 0.44
CA LYS A 82 -5.07 20.72 -0.31
C LYS A 82 -5.09 22.15 -0.87
N ASP A 83 -6.27 22.77 -0.92
CA ASP A 83 -6.45 24.10 -1.52
C ASP A 83 -6.05 25.23 -0.56
N SER A 84 -5.85 24.94 0.72
CA SER A 84 -5.45 25.93 1.73
C SER A 84 -3.99 25.75 2.18
N PRO A 85 -3.25 26.84 2.48
CA PRO A 85 -1.89 26.73 3.03
C PRO A 85 -1.83 25.90 4.32
N ARG A 86 -2.83 26.07 5.21
CA ARG A 86 -2.92 25.29 6.45
C ARG A 86 -3.17 23.80 6.18
N GLY A 87 -4.02 23.48 5.21
CA GLY A 87 -4.31 22.09 4.87
C GLY A 87 -3.12 21.39 4.23
N LYS A 88 -2.31 22.09 3.43
CA LYS A 88 -1.02 21.56 2.95
C LYS A 88 -0.07 21.19 4.08
N LEU A 89 0.04 22.03 5.12
CA LEU A 89 0.85 21.69 6.31
C LEU A 89 0.32 20.45 7.04
N ILE A 90 -1.00 20.29 7.14
CA ILE A 90 -1.60 19.08 7.72
C ILE A 90 -1.21 17.84 6.88
N LEU A 91 -1.38 17.91 5.57
CA LEU A 91 -1.02 16.84 4.64
C LEU A 91 0.47 16.44 4.75
N GLU A 92 1.37 17.43 4.86
CA GLU A 92 2.80 17.20 5.09
C GLU A 92 3.09 16.48 6.41
N MET A 93 2.43 16.87 7.52
CA MET A 93 2.58 16.18 8.80
C MET A 93 2.21 14.69 8.70
N PHE A 94 1.19 14.37 7.90
CA PHE A 94 0.76 12.99 7.63
C PHE A 94 1.52 12.31 6.48
N LYS A 95 2.52 12.97 5.89
CA LYS A 95 3.30 12.49 4.74
C LYS A 95 2.41 11.94 3.62
N THR A 96 1.32 12.65 3.36
CA THR A 96 0.28 12.25 2.42
C THR A 96 0.08 13.40 1.43
N PRO A 97 0.12 13.17 0.12
CA PRO A 97 0.05 14.25 -0.86
C PRO A 97 -1.35 14.89 -0.95
N GLU A 98 -2.40 14.10 -0.74
CA GLU A 98 -3.79 14.55 -0.81
C GLU A 98 -4.75 13.58 -0.11
N ILE A 99 -6.00 14.03 0.05
CA ILE A 99 -7.13 13.16 0.41
C ILE A 99 -7.95 12.97 -0.86
N ASP A 100 -8.27 11.73 -1.17
CA ASP A 100 -9.12 11.38 -2.30
C ASP A 100 -10.39 10.66 -1.84
N TYR A 101 -11.41 10.67 -2.69
CA TYR A 101 -12.67 10.00 -2.43
C TYR A 101 -12.56 8.49 -2.70
N CYS A 102 -12.95 7.70 -1.70
CA CYS A 102 -12.98 6.24 -1.77
C CYS A 102 -14.42 5.76 -1.69
N LYS A 103 -14.87 5.05 -2.73
CA LYS A 103 -16.15 4.35 -2.71
C LYS A 103 -16.00 3.01 -2.00
N ALA A 104 -17.14 2.38 -1.66
CA ALA A 104 -17.14 1.05 -1.09
C ALA A 104 -16.54 0.02 -2.06
N GLU A 105 -16.81 0.13 -3.36
CA GLU A 105 -16.33 -0.80 -4.37
C GLU A 105 -14.80 -0.73 -4.56
N ASP A 106 -14.16 0.40 -4.21
CA ASP A 106 -12.70 0.52 -4.20
C ASP A 106 -12.06 -0.43 -3.16
N LEU A 107 -12.85 -0.98 -2.22
CA LEU A 107 -12.41 -1.92 -1.19
C LEU A 107 -12.62 -3.39 -1.59
N ASP A 108 -13.28 -3.69 -2.71
CA ASP A 108 -13.56 -5.07 -3.17
C ASP A 108 -12.28 -5.91 -3.34
N VAL A 109 -11.16 -5.26 -3.66
CA VAL A 109 -9.84 -5.88 -3.75
C VAL A 109 -9.40 -6.51 -2.42
N PHE A 110 -9.73 -5.90 -1.29
CA PHE A 110 -9.42 -6.44 0.04
C PHE A 110 -10.33 -7.63 0.38
N ASP A 111 -11.60 -7.59 -0.03
CA ASP A 111 -12.51 -8.72 0.13
C ASP A 111 -12.01 -9.95 -0.65
N LYS A 112 -11.55 -9.74 -1.88
CA LYS A 112 -10.93 -10.80 -2.68
C LYS A 112 -9.67 -11.33 -1.99
N LEU A 113 -8.77 -10.44 -1.58
CA LEU A 113 -7.53 -10.82 -0.89
C LEU A 113 -7.80 -11.62 0.39
N TYR A 114 -8.81 -11.23 1.16
CA TYR A 114 -9.18 -11.92 2.40
C TYR A 114 -9.80 -13.29 2.12
N LYS A 115 -10.65 -13.42 1.09
CA LYS A 115 -11.18 -14.72 0.64
C LYS A 115 -10.05 -15.65 0.21
N ASP A 116 -9.10 -15.17 -0.60
CA ASP A 116 -7.94 -15.94 -1.04
C ASP A 116 -7.08 -16.39 0.15
N TYR A 117 -6.85 -15.49 1.12
CA TYR A 117 -6.17 -15.82 2.38
C TYR A 117 -6.88 -16.93 3.16
N LEU A 118 -8.21 -16.85 3.31
CA LEU A 118 -8.98 -17.86 4.03
C LEU A 118 -8.92 -19.24 3.34
N GLN A 119 -8.99 -19.27 2.01
CA GLN A 119 -8.85 -20.51 1.24
C GLN A 119 -7.47 -21.14 1.40
N LEU A 120 -6.40 -20.33 1.30
CA LEU A 120 -5.02 -20.80 1.52
C LEU A 120 -4.82 -21.31 2.94
N LYS A 121 -5.37 -20.60 3.94
CA LYS A 121 -5.31 -21.01 5.35
C LYS A 121 -6.01 -22.35 5.59
N GLN A 122 -7.15 -22.60 4.96
CA GLN A 122 -7.84 -23.89 5.07
C GLN A 122 -7.04 -25.01 4.40
N ARG A 123 -6.50 -24.77 3.20
CA ARG A 123 -5.70 -25.75 2.45
C ARG A 123 -4.41 -26.15 3.15
N HIS A 124 -3.84 -25.24 3.95
CA HIS A 124 -2.57 -25.43 4.66
C HIS A 124 -2.74 -25.48 6.19
N LYS A 125 -3.96 -25.65 6.69
CA LYS A 125 -4.20 -26.06 8.08
C LYS A 125 -3.64 -27.49 8.23
N LYS A 126 -2.53 -27.61 8.95
CA LYS A 126 -2.17 -28.85 9.64
C LYS A 126 -3.11 -29.07 10.81
#